data_AF-A0A1Q7EAS9-F1
#
_entry.id   AF-A0A1Q7EAS9-F1
#
_cell.length_a   1.000
_cell.length_b   1.000
_cell.length_c   1.000
_cell.angle_alpha   90.00
_cell.angle_beta   90.00
_cell.angle_gamma   90.00
#
_symmetry.space_group_name_H-M   'P 1'
#
loop_
_entity.id
_entity.type
_entity.pdbx_description
1 polymer ?
#
loop_
_entity_poly.entity_id
_entity_poly.type
_entity_poly.pdbx_seq_one_letter_code
_entity_poly.pdbx_strand_id
1 'polypeptide(L)'
;MRKLFGGMVLAALALSVTTASQAQRRTTAAAGGAKHEFGIDVGLSYVKPQNVSGGIVIQTPVDVRIGFVPSRGNMMWEGRLTANINTVGGTTQYLLTPGVDVLFSNSPGGHRRGMYFGGGAGLVLADFGAGSGTAVQLHAGVGWRKPYESAAWRYEVGFQWQSDNANIGPSSIAIGGRVGISLWH
;
A
#
# COMPACT_ATOMS: atom_id res chain seq x y z
N MET A 1 10.28 5.28 -24.94
CA MET A 1 10.66 5.09 -23.52
C MET A 1 9.52 4.63 -22.60
N ARG A 2 8.24 4.98 -22.83
CA ARG A 2 7.07 4.52 -22.02
C ARG A 2 6.97 3.00 -21.76
N LYS A 3 7.37 2.13 -22.71
CA LYS A 3 7.31 0.66 -22.55
C LYS A 3 8.45 0.06 -21.70
N LEU A 4 9.55 0.79 -21.53
CA LEU A 4 10.71 0.31 -20.77
C LEU A 4 10.50 0.45 -19.26
N PHE A 5 9.80 1.50 -18.82
CA PHE A 5 9.54 1.73 -17.39
C PHE A 5 8.55 0.73 -16.80
N GLY A 6 7.46 0.41 -17.50
CA GLY A 6 6.51 -0.63 -17.05
C GLY A 6 7.14 -2.01 -16.92
N GLY A 7 8.02 -2.37 -17.87
CA GLY A 7 8.79 -3.61 -17.83
C GLY A 7 9.83 -3.64 -16.71
N MET A 8 10.51 -2.53 -16.43
CA MET A 8 11.47 -2.44 -15.32
C MET A 8 10.80 -2.49 -13.95
N VAL A 9 9.63 -1.88 -13.77
CA VAL A 9 8.90 -1.94 -12.49
C VAL A 9 8.41 -3.37 -12.24
N LEU A 10 7.86 -4.05 -13.25
CA LEU A 10 7.50 -5.47 -13.17
C LEU A 10 8.72 -6.37 -12.93
N ALA A 11 9.85 -6.10 -13.57
CA ALA A 11 11.08 -6.84 -13.34
C ALA A 11 11.66 -6.59 -11.94
N ALA A 12 11.62 -5.36 -11.43
CA ALA A 12 12.05 -5.02 -10.08
C ALA A 12 11.14 -5.65 -9.01
N LEU A 13 9.83 -5.72 -9.26
CA LEU A 13 8.88 -6.45 -8.43
C LEU A 13 9.16 -7.96 -8.46
N ALA A 14 9.36 -8.55 -9.64
CA ALA A 14 9.68 -9.97 -9.76
C ALA A 14 11.01 -10.33 -9.09
N LEU A 15 12.04 -9.50 -9.27
CA LEU A 15 13.36 -9.68 -8.68
C LEU A 15 13.34 -9.49 -7.15
N SER A 16 12.60 -8.50 -6.63
CA SER A 16 12.47 -8.29 -5.18
C SER A 16 11.67 -9.40 -4.48
N VAL A 17 10.69 -10.01 -5.16
CA VAL A 17 10.00 -11.20 -4.65
C VAL A 17 10.95 -12.40 -4.57
N THR A 18 11.81 -12.60 -5.57
CA THR A 18 12.78 -13.72 -5.53
C THR A 18 13.85 -13.55 -4.44
N THR A 19 14.34 -12.32 -4.20
CA THR A 19 15.33 -12.08 -3.13
C THR A 19 14.71 -12.17 -1.74
N ALA A 20 13.47 -11.70 -1.55
CA ALA A 20 12.70 -11.93 -0.34
C ALA A 20 12.49 -13.43 -0.07
N SER A 21 12.21 -14.22 -1.11
CA SER A 21 12.05 -15.68 -1.00
C SER A 21 13.33 -16.44 -0.64
N GLN A 22 14.50 -15.95 -1.07
CA GLN A 22 15.79 -16.55 -0.70
C GLN A 22 16.21 -16.17 0.73
N ALA A 23 15.85 -14.97 1.21
CA ALA A 23 16.03 -14.59 2.60
C ALA A 23 15.22 -15.50 3.54
N GLN A 24 14.00 -15.90 3.15
CA GLN A 24 13.14 -16.82 3.91
C GLN A 24 13.79 -18.19 4.17
N ARG A 25 14.64 -18.71 3.26
CA ARG A 25 15.30 -20.02 3.46
C ARG A 25 16.46 -19.97 4.46
N ARG A 26 17.02 -18.80 4.77
CA ARG A 26 18.16 -18.68 5.70
C ARG A 26 17.74 -18.42 7.15
N THR A 27 16.51 -17.99 7.41
CA THR A 27 16.05 -17.62 8.77
C THR A 27 15.14 -18.64 9.45
N THR A 28 14.82 -19.76 8.82
CA THR A 28 14.14 -20.91 9.45
C THR A 28 14.94 -21.58 10.59
N ALA A 29 16.11 -21.06 10.95
CA ALA A 29 16.99 -21.61 12.00
C ALA A 29 17.00 -20.85 13.34
N ALA A 30 16.30 -19.71 13.49
CA ALA A 30 16.34 -18.92 14.73
C ALA A 30 14.98 -18.90 15.46
N ALA A 31 14.96 -19.39 16.70
CA ALA A 31 13.79 -19.58 17.57
C ALA A 31 13.09 -18.29 18.08
N GLY A 32 13.14 -17.18 17.33
CA GLY A 32 12.43 -15.94 17.65
C GLY A 32 11.38 -15.67 16.57
N GLY A 33 10.11 -15.59 16.94
CA GLY A 33 9.02 -15.34 15.98
C GLY A 33 9.24 -14.08 15.12
N ALA A 34 8.53 -14.01 13.98
CA ALA A 34 8.74 -12.98 12.96
C ALA A 34 8.80 -11.54 13.52
N LYS A 35 9.85 -10.81 13.12
CA LYS A 35 10.14 -9.42 13.50
C LYS A 35 9.70 -8.42 12.44
N HIS A 36 9.56 -8.88 11.20
CA HIS A 36 9.19 -8.08 10.05
C HIS A 36 8.07 -8.74 9.25
N GLU A 37 7.28 -7.90 8.61
CA GLU A 37 6.33 -8.29 7.57
C GLU A 37 6.78 -7.64 6.27
N PHE A 38 6.82 -8.41 5.18
CA PHE A 38 6.85 -7.86 3.83
C PHE A 38 5.52 -8.16 3.17
N GLY A 39 4.95 -7.22 2.44
CA GLY A 39 3.71 -7.48 1.76
C GLY A 39 3.50 -6.67 0.50
N ILE A 40 2.62 -7.20 -0.34
CA ILE A 40 2.20 -6.59 -1.59
C ILE A 40 0.68 -6.59 -1.62
N ASP A 41 0.07 -5.43 -1.87
CA ASP A 41 -1.37 -5.29 -2.08
C ASP A 41 -1.68 -4.79 -3.49
N VAL A 42 -2.87 -5.16 -3.96
CA VAL A 42 -3.55 -4.53 -5.08
C VAL A 42 -4.85 -3.93 -4.56
N GLY A 43 -5.09 -2.66 -4.89
CA GLY A 43 -6.28 -1.94 -4.46
C GLY A 43 -7.29 -1.65 -5.56
N LEU A 44 -8.46 -1.24 -5.11
CA LEU A 44 -9.48 -0.56 -5.91
C LEU A 44 -10.13 0.51 -5.05
N SER A 45 -10.25 1.73 -5.57
CA SER A 45 -10.92 2.83 -4.88
C SER A 45 -11.89 3.56 -5.79
N TYR A 46 -12.89 4.19 -5.18
CA TYR A 46 -13.73 5.21 -5.78
C TYR A 46 -13.25 6.58 -5.26
N VAL A 47 -13.07 7.57 -6.13
CA VAL A 47 -12.50 8.89 -5.77
C VAL A 47 -13.49 10.01 -6.10
N LYS A 48 -13.77 10.87 -5.12
CA LYS A 48 -14.58 12.09 -5.28
C LYS A 48 -13.74 13.34 -4.99
N PRO A 49 -13.33 14.09 -6.02
CA PRO A 49 -12.68 15.40 -5.83
C PRO A 49 -13.68 16.46 -5.32
N GLN A 50 -13.19 17.45 -4.58
CA GLN A 50 -13.98 18.61 -4.18
C GLN A 50 -14.33 19.49 -5.39
N ASN A 51 -15.55 20.01 -5.42
CA ASN A 51 -16.07 20.97 -6.40
C ASN A 51 -16.22 20.47 -7.85
N VAL A 52 -16.17 19.15 -8.08
CA VAL A 52 -16.48 18.53 -9.38
C VAL A 52 -17.37 17.31 -9.15
N SER A 53 -18.20 16.94 -10.13
CA SER A 53 -18.97 15.69 -10.05
C SER A 53 -18.01 14.51 -9.89
N GLY A 54 -18.26 13.67 -8.88
CA GLY A 54 -17.46 12.48 -8.63
C GLY A 54 -17.54 11.49 -9.80
N GLY A 55 -16.45 10.79 -10.07
CA GLY A 55 -16.39 9.74 -11.09
C GLY A 55 -15.80 8.48 -10.49
N ILE A 56 -16.19 7.31 -11.01
CA ILE A 56 -15.53 6.05 -10.64
C ILE A 56 -14.18 6.03 -11.35
N VAL A 57 -13.12 6.38 -10.64
CA VAL A 57 -11.75 6.14 -11.11
C VAL A 57 -11.33 4.78 -10.57
N ILE A 58 -11.37 3.74 -11.41
CA ILE A 58 -10.78 2.44 -11.07
C ILE A 58 -9.27 2.63 -11.06
N GLN A 59 -8.72 2.98 -9.90
CA GLN A 59 -7.28 2.99 -9.68
C GLN A 59 -6.88 1.64 -9.12
N THR A 60 -5.91 1.00 -9.76
CA THR A 60 -5.26 -0.21 -9.24
C THR A 60 -3.90 0.18 -8.66
N PRO A 61 -3.83 0.64 -7.39
CA PRO A 61 -2.54 0.81 -6.75
C PRO A 61 -1.89 -0.57 -6.60
N VAL A 62 -0.60 -0.63 -6.89
CA VAL A 62 0.28 -1.67 -6.36
C VAL A 62 0.97 -1.07 -5.16
N ASP A 63 0.79 -1.69 -4.00
CA ASP A 63 1.44 -1.26 -2.78
C ASP A 63 2.49 -2.26 -2.36
N VAL A 64 3.65 -1.75 -1.97
CA VAL A 64 4.66 -2.52 -1.27
C VAL A 64 4.74 -2.01 0.15
N ARG A 65 4.80 -2.94 1.12
CA ARG A 65 4.86 -2.61 2.53
C ARG A 65 5.95 -3.37 3.27
N ILE A 66 6.49 -2.72 4.30
CA ILE A 66 7.39 -3.32 5.27
C ILE A 66 6.86 -2.99 6.65
N GLY A 67 6.39 -4.01 7.36
CA GLY A 67 5.89 -3.92 8.71
C GLY A 67 6.94 -4.31 9.75
N PHE A 68 6.90 -3.64 10.91
CA PHE A 68 7.71 -3.94 12.08
C PHE A 68 6.85 -4.60 13.14
N VAL A 69 7.03 -5.91 13.30
CA VAL A 69 6.19 -6.72 14.16
C VAL A 69 6.55 -6.45 15.61
N PRO A 70 5.59 -6.03 16.45
CA PRO A 70 5.86 -5.81 17.86
C PRO A 70 6.23 -7.14 18.53
N SER A 71 7.29 -7.12 19.35
CA SER A 71 7.62 -8.27 20.21
C SER A 71 6.57 -8.47 21.31
N ARG A 72 5.87 -7.38 21.69
CA ARG A 72 4.75 -7.35 22.64
C ARG A 72 3.78 -6.21 22.28
N GLY A 73 2.50 -6.43 22.53
CA GLY A 73 1.46 -5.42 22.36
C GLY A 73 0.71 -5.52 21.02
N ASN A 74 -0.06 -4.47 20.78
CA ASN A 74 -1.14 -4.45 19.79
C ASN A 74 -0.91 -3.43 18.67
N MET A 75 0.27 -2.78 18.64
CA MET A 75 0.60 -1.75 17.65
C MET A 75 1.75 -2.20 16.77
N MET A 76 1.59 -2.04 15.46
CA MET A 76 2.56 -2.39 14.44
C MET A 76 2.73 -1.21 13.50
N TRP A 77 3.98 -0.85 13.22
CA TRP A 77 4.31 0.21 12.26
C TRP A 77 4.57 -0.39 10.89
N GLU A 78 4.18 0.30 9.84
CA GLU A 78 4.33 -0.16 8.47
C GLU A 78 4.80 0.99 7.58
N GLY A 79 5.97 0.84 6.96
CA GLY A 79 6.38 1.70 5.85
C GLY A 79 5.70 1.23 4.58
N ARG A 80 5.11 2.16 3.81
CA ARG A 80 4.35 1.86 2.61
C ARG A 80 4.83 2.66 1.42
N LEU A 81 4.86 2.03 0.26
CA LEU A 81 5.03 2.68 -1.03
C LEU A 81 3.91 2.25 -1.96
N THR A 82 3.05 3.19 -2.30
CA THR A 82 1.92 2.97 -3.22
C THR A 82 2.27 3.53 -4.59
N ALA A 83 2.14 2.73 -5.64
CA ALA A 83 2.29 3.18 -7.02
C ALA A 83 0.95 3.08 -7.75
N ASN A 84 0.47 4.20 -8.30
CA ASN A 84 -0.73 4.25 -9.13
C ASN A 84 -0.35 4.57 -10.57
N ILE A 85 -0.98 3.85 -11.49
CA ILE A 85 -0.91 4.11 -12.92
C ILE A 85 -2.33 4.39 -13.39
N ASN A 86 -2.58 5.60 -13.88
CA ASN A 86 -3.87 5.96 -14.46
C ASN A 86 -3.67 6.24 -15.96
N THR A 87 -4.42 5.54 -16.83
CA THR A 87 -4.38 5.80 -18.27
C THR A 87 -5.77 6.21 -18.75
N VAL A 88 -5.92 7.48 -19.12
CA VAL A 88 -7.18 8.03 -19.64
C VAL A 88 -6.89 8.73 -20.96
N GLY A 89 -7.64 8.39 -22.02
CA GLY A 89 -7.57 9.09 -23.30
C GLY A 89 -6.19 9.10 -23.99
N GLY A 90 -5.32 8.10 -23.73
CA GLY A 90 -3.96 8.01 -24.30
C GLY A 90 -2.85 8.69 -23.45
N THR A 91 -3.24 9.38 -22.38
CA THR A 91 -2.33 9.96 -21.40
C THR A 91 -2.20 9.04 -20.19
N THR A 92 -0.97 8.61 -19.91
CA THR A 92 -0.64 7.80 -18.71
C THR A 92 -0.02 8.71 -17.66
N GLN A 93 -0.60 8.72 -16.47
CA GLN A 93 -0.15 9.43 -15.28
C GLN A 93 0.45 8.45 -14.28
N TYR A 94 1.55 8.86 -13.66
CA TYR A 94 2.23 8.08 -12.61
C TYR A 94 2.13 8.85 -11.30
N LEU A 95 1.63 8.18 -10.27
CA LEU A 95 1.61 8.72 -8.92
C LEU A 95 2.34 7.75 -8.00
N LEU A 96 3.23 8.29 -7.19
CA LEU A 96 3.97 7.56 -6.17
C LEU A 96 3.63 8.13 -4.80
N THR A 97 3.23 7.28 -3.87
CA THR A 97 2.87 7.70 -2.52
C THR A 97 3.68 6.91 -1.48
N PRO A 98 4.87 7.40 -1.08
CA PRO A 98 5.51 6.95 0.14
C PRO A 98 4.70 7.39 1.36
N GLY A 99 4.62 6.53 2.37
CA GLY A 99 3.88 6.80 3.60
C GLY A 99 4.24 5.87 4.74
N VAL A 100 3.63 6.15 5.89
CA VAL A 100 3.75 5.36 7.11
C VAL A 100 2.36 5.11 7.68
N ASP A 101 2.13 3.85 8.04
CA ASP A 101 0.90 3.35 8.60
C ASP A 101 1.15 2.82 10.02
N VAL A 102 0.16 2.97 10.87
CA VAL A 102 0.08 2.33 12.18
C VAL A 102 -1.12 1.41 12.17
N LEU A 103 -0.87 0.14 12.51
CA LEU A 103 -1.88 -0.89 12.63
C LEU A 103 -2.10 -1.20 14.11
N PHE A 104 -3.35 -1.25 14.53
CA PHE A 104 -3.78 -1.68 15.85
C PHE A 104 -4.57 -3.00 15.75
N SER A 105 -4.19 -4.01 16.53
CA SER A 105 -4.94 -5.28 16.60
C SER A 105 -5.60 -5.47 17.97
N ASN A 106 -6.72 -6.17 18.03
CA ASN A 106 -7.47 -6.35 19.28
C ASN A 106 -6.80 -7.31 20.28
N SER A 107 -5.75 -8.03 19.85
CA SER A 107 -5.04 -8.99 20.69
C SER A 107 -3.56 -9.02 20.33
N PRO A 108 -2.66 -9.30 21.29
CA PRO A 108 -1.25 -9.49 20.99
C PRO A 108 -1.07 -10.60 19.95
N GLY A 109 -0.37 -10.30 18.85
CA GLY A 109 -0.21 -11.22 17.72
C GLY A 109 -1.38 -11.26 16.73
N GLY A 110 -2.47 -10.52 16.98
CA GLY A 110 -3.62 -10.38 16.07
C GLY A 110 -3.24 -9.77 14.71
N HIS A 111 -2.10 -9.09 14.64
CA HIS A 111 -1.53 -8.62 13.37
C HIS A 111 -1.21 -9.76 12.40
N ARG A 112 -1.02 -11.01 12.85
CA ARG A 112 -0.74 -12.15 11.95
C ARG A 112 -2.00 -12.88 11.51
N ARG A 113 -3.06 -12.79 12.31
CA ARG A 113 -4.32 -13.50 12.12
C ARG A 113 -5.45 -12.72 12.76
N GLY A 114 -6.43 -12.34 11.95
CA GLY A 114 -7.62 -11.64 12.41
C GLY A 114 -7.65 -10.16 12.04
N MET A 115 -8.54 -9.44 12.72
CA MET A 115 -8.87 -8.05 12.41
C MET A 115 -7.86 -7.08 13.02
N TYR A 116 -7.60 -6.00 12.28
CA TYR A 116 -6.83 -4.85 12.72
C TYR A 116 -7.46 -3.56 12.17
N PHE A 117 -7.23 -2.47 12.89
CA PHE A 117 -7.53 -1.10 12.46
C PHE A 117 -6.24 -0.47 11.98
N GLY A 118 -6.31 0.32 10.91
CA GLY A 118 -5.15 0.98 10.33
C GLY A 118 -5.41 2.46 10.16
N GLY A 119 -4.36 3.26 10.32
CA GLY A 119 -4.35 4.68 9.98
C GLY A 119 -2.96 5.08 9.55
N GLY A 120 -2.86 5.98 8.59
CA GLY A 120 -1.57 6.37 8.03
C GLY A 120 -1.59 7.72 7.34
N ALA A 121 -0.39 8.15 6.98
CA ALA A 121 -0.15 9.38 6.26
C ALA A 121 0.95 9.17 5.22
N GLY A 122 0.85 9.90 4.11
CA GLY A 122 1.83 9.84 3.03
C GLY A 122 1.88 11.12 2.20
N LEU A 123 2.80 11.12 1.24
CA LEU A 123 2.99 12.21 0.31
C LEU A 123 2.72 11.71 -1.10
N VAL A 124 1.71 12.26 -1.78
CA VAL A 124 1.43 11.94 -3.18
C VAL A 124 2.36 12.76 -4.05
N LEU A 125 3.28 12.08 -4.70
CA LEU A 125 4.20 12.63 -5.69
C LEU A 125 3.64 12.33 -7.07
N ALA A 126 3.23 13.36 -7.80
CA ALA A 126 2.67 13.21 -9.13
C ALA A 126 3.52 13.94 -10.17
N ASP A 127 3.65 13.32 -11.33
CA ASP A 127 4.21 13.93 -12.54
C ASP A 127 3.26 13.65 -13.71
N PHE A 128 2.75 14.72 -14.30
CA PHE A 128 1.84 14.67 -15.45
C PHE A 128 2.48 15.16 -16.76
N GLY A 129 3.80 15.34 -16.79
CA GLY A 129 4.56 15.77 -17.96
C GLY A 129 4.51 17.27 -18.26
N ALA A 130 3.45 17.98 -17.84
CA ALA A 130 3.34 19.45 -17.90
C ALA A 130 3.67 20.13 -16.55
N GLY A 131 3.84 19.35 -15.48
CA GLY A 131 4.14 19.83 -14.14
C GLY A 131 4.18 18.68 -13.12
N SER A 132 4.91 18.89 -12.02
CA SER A 132 5.02 17.97 -10.89
C SER A 132 4.43 18.59 -9.63
N GLY A 133 3.81 17.79 -8.78
CA GLY A 133 3.22 18.25 -7.53
C GLY A 133 3.42 17.29 -6.38
N THR A 134 3.25 17.82 -5.16
CA THR A 134 3.24 17.06 -3.92
C THR A 134 1.98 17.41 -3.13
N ALA A 135 1.18 16.41 -2.77
CA ALA A 135 0.02 16.57 -1.89
C ALA A 135 0.16 15.69 -0.65
N VAL A 136 -0.46 16.09 0.45
CA VAL A 136 -0.55 15.27 1.67
C VAL A 136 -1.70 14.29 1.50
N GLN A 137 -1.50 13.05 1.96
CA GLN A 137 -2.55 12.03 2.00
C GLN A 137 -2.68 11.48 3.42
N LEU A 138 -3.91 11.31 3.86
CA LEU A 138 -4.27 10.63 5.09
C LEU A 138 -5.20 9.47 4.75
N HIS A 139 -5.08 8.35 5.44
CA HIS A 139 -6.02 7.23 5.27
C HIS A 139 -6.26 6.52 6.58
N ALA A 140 -7.42 5.86 6.66
CA ALA A 140 -7.74 4.95 7.73
C ALA A 140 -8.67 3.85 7.24
N GLY A 141 -8.66 2.71 7.93
CA GLY A 141 -9.44 1.56 7.53
C GLY A 141 -9.45 0.43 8.54
N VAL A 142 -10.16 -0.62 8.16
CA VAL A 142 -10.21 -1.89 8.86
C VAL A 142 -9.71 -2.95 7.91
N GLY A 143 -8.89 -3.85 8.41
CA GLY A 143 -8.47 -5.00 7.63
C GLY A 143 -8.48 -6.29 8.42
N TRP A 144 -8.36 -7.39 7.69
CA TRP A 144 -8.39 -8.75 8.20
C TRP A 144 -7.28 -9.55 7.56
N ARG A 145 -6.62 -10.38 8.36
CA ARG A 145 -5.61 -11.32 7.87
C ARG A 145 -6.05 -12.76 8.05
N LYS A 146 -5.96 -13.53 6.97
CA LYS A 146 -6.25 -14.97 6.92
C LYS A 146 -4.95 -15.72 6.62
N PRO A 147 -4.38 -16.45 7.59
CA PRO A 147 -3.18 -17.26 7.36
C PRO A 147 -3.36 -18.25 6.21
N TYR A 148 -2.32 -18.40 5.40
CA TYR A 148 -2.23 -19.32 4.28
C TYR A 148 -0.78 -19.80 4.16
N GLU A 149 -0.52 -21.05 4.52
CA GLU A 149 0.83 -21.63 4.60
C GLU A 149 1.78 -20.75 5.44
N SER A 150 2.94 -20.37 4.91
CA SER A 150 3.91 -19.46 5.54
C SER A 150 3.58 -17.97 5.35
N ALA A 151 2.44 -17.66 4.73
CA ALA A 151 1.99 -16.31 4.42
C ALA A 151 0.62 -16.01 5.08
N ALA A 152 0.10 -14.80 4.88
CA ALA A 152 -1.28 -14.47 5.19
C ALA A 152 -1.89 -13.62 4.07
N TRP A 153 -3.10 -13.96 3.66
CA TRP A 153 -3.92 -13.05 2.86
C TRP A 153 -4.32 -11.87 3.72
N ARG A 154 -4.17 -10.66 3.19
CA ARG A 154 -4.61 -9.40 3.78
C ARG A 154 -5.75 -8.85 2.96
N TYR A 155 -6.79 -8.40 3.64
CA TYR A 155 -7.94 -7.71 3.07
C TYR A 155 -8.12 -6.43 3.86
N GLU A 156 -8.30 -5.30 3.20
CA GLU A 156 -8.46 -4.01 3.85
C GLU A 156 -9.56 -3.22 3.15
N VAL A 157 -10.36 -2.49 3.92
CA VAL A 157 -11.32 -1.51 3.40
C VAL A 157 -11.18 -0.23 4.21
N GLY A 158 -11.30 0.90 3.55
CA GLY A 158 -11.04 2.17 4.20
C GLY A 158 -11.37 3.38 3.36
N PHE A 159 -11.04 4.53 3.94
CA PHE A 159 -11.16 5.82 3.31
C PHE A 159 -9.80 6.51 3.27
N GLN A 160 -9.66 7.42 2.32
CA GLN A 160 -8.49 8.23 2.10
C GLN A 160 -8.93 9.67 1.86
N TRP A 161 -8.18 10.61 2.39
CA TRP A 161 -8.26 12.02 2.05
C TRP A 161 -6.93 12.46 1.44
N GLN A 162 -6.98 13.30 0.40
CA GLN A 162 -5.82 13.92 -0.20
C GLN A 162 -6.02 15.43 -0.21
N SER A 163 -4.98 16.19 0.15
CA SER A 163 -4.98 17.65 0.06
C SER A 163 -5.05 18.13 -1.39
N ASP A 164 -5.43 19.39 -1.54
CA ASP A 164 -5.32 20.11 -2.80
C ASP A 164 -3.85 20.40 -3.14
N ASN A 165 -3.56 20.47 -4.44
CA ASN A 165 -2.30 20.98 -4.98
C ASN A 165 -2.54 21.46 -6.42
N ALA A 166 -2.04 22.65 -6.78
CA ALA A 166 -2.28 23.25 -8.10
C ALA A 166 -1.86 22.36 -9.30
N ASN A 167 -0.85 21.50 -9.12
CA ASN A 167 -0.33 20.59 -10.14
C ASN A 167 -0.94 19.19 -10.08
N ILE A 168 -1.68 18.84 -9.01
CA ILE A 168 -2.30 17.51 -8.83
C ILE A 168 -3.81 17.58 -9.04
N GLY A 169 -4.46 18.57 -8.44
CA GLY A 169 -5.90 18.74 -8.45
C GLY A 169 -6.46 19.22 -7.10
N PRO A 170 -7.80 19.38 -7.02
CA PRO A 170 -8.45 19.73 -5.76
C PRO A 170 -8.32 18.59 -4.74
N SER A 171 -8.58 18.92 -3.48
CA SER A 171 -8.62 17.89 -2.43
C SER A 171 -9.69 16.84 -2.75
N SER A 172 -9.50 15.61 -2.29
CA SER A 172 -10.40 14.50 -2.63
C SER A 172 -10.60 13.55 -1.46
N ILE A 173 -11.73 12.86 -1.49
CA ILE A 173 -12.01 11.72 -0.61
C ILE A 173 -12.13 10.49 -1.49
N ALA A 174 -11.47 9.40 -1.09
CA ALA A 174 -11.62 8.10 -1.72
C ALA A 174 -12.12 7.07 -0.72
N ILE A 175 -12.88 6.09 -1.20
CA ILE A 175 -13.31 4.92 -0.44
C ILE A 175 -12.94 3.70 -1.27
N GLY A 176 -12.29 2.71 -0.66
CA GLY A 176 -11.79 1.58 -1.42
C GLY A 176 -11.45 0.38 -0.55
N GLY A 177 -11.01 -0.66 -1.24
CA GLY A 177 -10.51 -1.88 -0.63
C GLY A 177 -9.23 -2.35 -1.28
N ARG A 178 -8.50 -3.20 -0.57
CA ARG A 178 -7.22 -3.76 -0.99
C ARG A 178 -7.15 -5.22 -0.62
N VAL A 179 -6.54 -6.01 -1.49
CA VAL A 179 -6.25 -7.42 -1.25
C VAL A 179 -4.78 -7.65 -1.52
N GLY A 180 -4.13 -8.41 -0.66
CA GLY A 180 -2.72 -8.72 -0.84
C GLY A 180 -2.23 -9.88 0.00
N ILE A 181 -0.92 -10.04 -0.02
CA ILE A 181 -0.23 -11.11 0.68
C ILE A 181 0.82 -10.54 1.62
N SER A 182 0.92 -11.12 2.81
CA SER A 182 1.88 -10.80 3.86
C SER A 182 2.81 -12.00 4.09
N LEU A 183 4.10 -11.77 3.96
CA LEU A 183 5.18 -12.70 4.28
C LEU A 183 5.81 -12.28 5.61
N TRP A 184 5.95 -13.22 6.53
CA TRP A 184 6.44 -12.96 7.88
C TRP A 184 7.88 -13.47 8.03
N HIS A 185 8.77 -12.66 8.61
CA HIS A 185 10.19 -12.95 8.77
C HIS A 185 10.74 -12.49 10.12
#